data_AF-A0A6V8MD85-F1
#
_entry.id   AF-A0A6V8MD85-F1
#
_cell.length_a   1.000
_cell.length_b   1.000
_cell.length_c   1.000
_cell.angle_alpha   90.00
_cell.angle_beta   90.00
_cell.angle_gamma   90.00
#
_symmetry.space_group_name_H-M   'P 1'
#
loop_
_entity.id
_entity.type
_entity.pdbx_description
1 polymer ?
#
loop_
_entity_poly.entity_id
_entity_poly.type
_entity_poly.pdbx_seq_one_letter_code
_entity_poly.pdbx_strand_id
1 'polypeptide(L)'
;MKKIVLLTAVMMMAAASAFAAGGAATGTIDFANAGLTVVSSGDAKNIGKLSASVGLGYTGGATGYGIVTQHQKGTKAFATTFDSTAIFSKDVTTGAGASISASDSSAFGGWTAM
;
A
#
# COMPACT_ATOMS: atom_id res chain seq x y z
N MET A 1 16.32 32.65 26.98
CA MET A 1 15.07 32.40 26.22
C MET A 1 15.31 31.86 24.81
N LYS A 2 16.26 32.40 24.02
CA LYS A 2 16.59 31.89 22.66
C LYS A 2 17.04 30.42 22.62
N LYS A 3 17.70 29.94 23.69
CA LYS A 3 18.23 28.56 23.81
C LYS A 3 17.14 27.50 24.03
N ILE A 4 16.00 27.87 24.63
CA ILE A 4 14.87 26.94 24.87
C ILE A 4 14.06 26.71 23.58
N VAL A 5 13.92 27.76 22.76
CA VAL A 5 13.25 27.67 21.44
C VAL A 5 14.00 26.74 20.49
N LEU A 6 15.35 26.75 20.54
CA LEU A 6 16.16 25.85 19.72
C LEU A 6 15.97 24.38 20.12
N LEU A 7 15.87 24.09 21.42
CA LEU A 7 15.70 22.73 21.93
C LEU A 7 14.31 22.16 21.63
N THR A 8 13.27 23.00 21.59
CA THR A 8 11.91 22.58 21.21
C THR A 8 11.80 22.28 19.72
N ALA A 9 12.47 23.05 18.86
CA ALA A 9 12.51 22.79 17.42
C ALA A 9 13.20 21.45 17.09
N VAL A 10 14.30 21.13 17.77
CA VAL A 10 15.02 19.85 17.59
C VAL A 10 14.19 18.67 18.10
N MET A 11 13.47 18.83 19.21
CA MET A 11 12.55 17.80 19.74
C MET A 11 11.33 17.58 18.83
N MET A 12 10.79 18.61 18.17
CA MET A 12 9.72 18.47 17.17
C MET A 12 10.18 17.75 15.89
N MET A 13 11.44 17.94 15.48
CA MET A 13 12.01 17.24 14.32
C MET A 13 12.35 15.78 14.60
N ALA A 14 12.61 15.41 15.86
CA ALA A 14 12.83 14.02 16.27
C ALA A 14 11.54 13.18 16.35
N ALA A 15 10.36 13.82 16.38
CA ALA A 15 9.06 13.14 16.35
C ALA A 15 8.62 12.75 14.91
N ALA A 16 9.31 13.24 13.89
CA ALA A 16 9.13 12.80 12.51
C ALA A 16 9.88 11.48 12.27
N SER A 17 9.47 10.42 12.97
CA SER A 17 9.94 9.06 12.65
C SER A 17 9.31 8.63 11.32
N ALA A 18 9.96 8.98 10.22
CA ALA A 18 9.76 8.27 8.96
C ALA A 18 10.26 6.84 9.18
N PHE A 19 9.33 5.90 9.29
CA PHE A 19 9.68 4.49 9.43
C PHE A 19 10.48 4.05 8.21
N ALA A 20 11.61 3.41 8.47
CA ALA A 20 12.26 2.57 7.48
C ALA A 20 11.28 1.44 7.13
N ALA A 21 10.89 1.37 5.88
CA ALA A 21 10.06 0.30 5.33
C ALA A 21 10.81 -1.03 5.49
N GLY A 22 10.47 -1.77 6.54
CA GLY A 22 10.85 -3.15 6.72
C GLY A 22 10.09 -4.00 5.71
N GLY A 23 10.76 -4.34 4.62
CA GLY A 23 10.28 -5.28 3.60
C GLY A 23 9.19 -4.71 2.71
N ALA A 24 9.45 -4.59 1.41
CA ALA A 24 8.40 -4.48 0.41
C ALA A 24 7.37 -5.60 0.68
N ALA A 25 6.19 -5.21 1.16
CA ALA A 25 5.16 -6.13 1.60
C ALA A 25 4.76 -7.06 0.46
N THR A 26 4.57 -8.32 0.78
CA THR A 26 4.34 -9.47 -0.10
C THR A 26 2.97 -9.43 -0.79
N GLY A 27 2.69 -8.47 -1.68
CA GLY A 27 1.47 -8.43 -2.51
C GLY A 27 0.13 -8.51 -1.75
N THR A 28 0.15 -8.47 -0.42
CA THR A 28 -0.93 -8.80 0.50
C THR A 28 -1.37 -7.52 1.16
N ILE A 29 -2.68 -7.34 1.28
CA ILE A 29 -3.24 -6.15 1.90
C ILE A 29 -2.88 -6.08 3.38
N ASP A 30 -2.27 -4.97 3.77
CA ASP A 30 -2.05 -4.60 5.16
C ASP A 30 -3.12 -3.58 5.61
N PHE A 31 -3.98 -4.00 6.54
CA PHE A 31 -4.97 -3.13 7.17
C PHE A 31 -4.44 -2.38 8.39
N ALA A 32 -3.32 -2.81 8.98
CA ALA A 32 -2.70 -2.09 10.09
C ALA A 32 -2.23 -0.69 9.64
N ASN A 33 -1.89 -0.57 8.36
CA ASN A 33 -1.39 0.66 7.76
C ASN A 33 -2.45 1.34 6.86
N ALA A 34 -3.73 0.99 7.01
CA ALA A 34 -4.82 1.56 6.23
C ALA A 34 -4.95 3.08 6.46
N GLY A 35 -5.14 3.84 5.37
CA GLY A 35 -5.28 5.30 5.43
C GLY A 35 -3.98 6.10 5.62
N LEU A 36 -2.83 5.43 5.66
CA LEU A 36 -1.51 6.05 5.73
C LEU A 36 -0.89 6.22 4.32
N THR A 37 0.15 7.04 4.21
CA THR A 37 0.94 7.20 2.99
C THR A 37 1.83 5.98 2.81
N VAL A 38 1.70 5.27 1.69
CA VAL A 38 2.52 4.08 1.40
C VAL A 38 3.77 4.48 0.63
N VAL A 39 4.94 4.12 1.15
CA VAL A 39 6.25 4.38 0.54
C VAL A 39 6.98 3.04 0.37
N SER A 40 7.40 2.70 -0.84
CA SER A 40 8.20 1.48 -1.08
C SER A 40 9.65 1.68 -0.64
N SER A 41 10.24 0.67 0.01
CA SER A 41 11.68 0.64 0.30
C SER A 41 12.49 0.44 -0.98
N GLY A 42 13.23 1.46 -1.42
CA GLY A 42 14.26 1.34 -2.47
C GLY A 42 14.06 2.27 -3.67
N ASP A 43 12.84 2.72 -3.91
CA ASP A 43 12.52 3.77 -4.87
C ASP A 43 11.38 4.58 -4.27
N ALA A 44 11.51 5.91 -4.29
CA ALA A 44 10.54 6.86 -3.74
C ALA A 44 9.25 6.91 -4.60
N LYS A 45 8.61 5.77 -4.84
CA LYS A 45 7.29 5.71 -5.45
C LYS A 45 6.29 5.91 -4.31
N ASN A 46 5.91 7.18 -4.08
CA ASN A 46 4.81 7.51 -3.19
C ASN A 46 3.53 6.91 -3.76
N ILE A 47 3.02 5.82 -3.19
CA ILE A 47 1.74 5.23 -3.59
C ILE A 47 0.62 5.98 -2.84
N GLY A 48 0.55 7.29 -3.08
CA GLY A 48 -0.53 8.18 -2.64
C GLY A 48 -0.91 8.10 -1.15
N LYS A 49 -2.05 8.73 -0.83
CA LYS A 49 -2.73 8.60 0.47
C LYS A 49 -4.02 7.83 0.24
N LEU A 50 -4.18 6.74 0.98
CA LEU A 50 -5.40 5.94 0.95
C LEU A 50 -6.47 6.56 1.85
N SER A 51 -7.74 6.28 1.57
CA SER A 51 -8.83 6.60 2.50
C SER A 51 -8.68 5.81 3.80
N ALA A 52 -9.22 6.34 4.89
CA ALA A 52 -9.31 5.60 6.15
C ALA A 52 -10.01 4.26 5.91
N SER A 53 -9.49 3.18 6.50
CA SER A 53 -10.00 1.81 6.33
C SER A 53 -9.86 1.22 4.92
N VAL A 54 -9.06 1.80 4.02
CA VAL A 54 -8.64 1.12 2.78
C VAL A 54 -7.23 0.59 2.98
N GLY A 55 -7.11 -0.74 2.89
CA GLY A 55 -5.81 -1.41 2.87
C GLY A 55 -5.29 -1.53 1.43
N LEU A 56 -3.97 -1.53 1.29
CA LEU A 56 -3.25 -1.73 0.03
C LEU A 56 -2.29 -2.90 0.19
N GLY A 57 -2.30 -3.80 -0.80
CA GLY A 57 -1.22 -4.71 -1.10
C GLY A 57 -0.52 -4.22 -2.37
N TYR A 58 0.81 -4.26 -2.36
CA TYR A 58 1.63 -3.87 -3.50
C TYR A 58 2.63 -4.99 -3.79
N THR A 59 2.89 -5.23 -5.06
CA THR A 59 4.01 -6.05 -5.52
C THR A 59 4.65 -5.35 -6.70
N GLY A 60 5.96 -5.21 -6.73
CA GLY A 60 6.59 -4.50 -7.84
C GLY A 60 8.07 -4.23 -7.66
N GLY A 61 8.69 -3.77 -8.73
CA GLY A 61 10.11 -3.49 -8.83
C GLY A 61 10.42 -2.67 -10.09
N ALA A 62 11.66 -2.74 -10.58
CA ALA A 62 12.11 -1.93 -11.72
C ALA A 62 11.32 -2.19 -13.02
N THR A 63 10.75 -3.39 -13.18
CA THR A 63 10.12 -3.86 -14.42
C THR A 63 8.60 -3.76 -14.43
N GLY A 64 7.97 -3.38 -13.32
CA GLY A 64 6.51 -3.36 -13.24
C GLY A 64 5.95 -3.20 -11.83
N TYR A 65 4.63 -3.09 -11.75
CA TYR A 65 3.88 -3.02 -10.49
C TYR A 65 2.55 -3.76 -10.60
N GLY A 66 2.09 -4.27 -9.46
CA GLY A 66 0.75 -4.74 -9.20
C GLY A 66 0.26 -4.10 -7.90
N ILE A 67 -0.99 -3.68 -7.90
CA ILE A 67 -1.67 -3.13 -6.72
C ILE A 67 -2.97 -3.87 -6.47
N VAL A 68 -3.29 -4.07 -5.20
CA VAL A 68 -4.57 -4.60 -4.75
C VAL A 68 -5.07 -3.78 -3.58
N THR A 69 -6.35 -3.43 -3.58
CA THR A 69 -6.98 -2.65 -2.52
C THR A 69 -8.25 -3.34 -2.04
N GLN A 70 -8.54 -3.15 -0.75
CA GLN A 70 -9.77 -3.62 -0.14
C GLN A 70 -10.18 -2.64 0.96
N HIS A 71 -11.47 -2.37 1.05
CA HIS A 71 -12.02 -1.68 2.22
C HIS A 71 -12.13 -2.66 3.39
N GLN A 72 -11.72 -2.28 4.60
CA GLN A 72 -11.68 -3.14 5.79
C GLN A 72 -13.05 -3.78 6.10
N LYS A 73 -14.14 -3.10 5.76
CA LYS A 73 -15.52 -3.61 5.91
C LYS A 73 -16.14 -4.16 4.63
N GLY A 74 -15.40 -4.16 3.53
CA GLY A 74 -15.85 -4.62 2.22
C GLY A 74 -15.47 -6.08 1.96
N THR A 75 -16.32 -6.76 1.21
CA THR A 75 -16.10 -8.13 0.72
C THR A 75 -15.52 -8.18 -0.68
N LYS A 76 -15.22 -7.04 -1.31
CA LYS A 76 -14.62 -6.97 -2.63
C LYS A 76 -13.23 -6.36 -2.54
N ALA A 77 -12.27 -7.02 -3.19
CA ALA A 77 -10.96 -6.48 -3.48
C ALA A 77 -10.87 -6.08 -4.96
N PHE A 78 -10.11 -5.03 -5.23
CA PHE A 78 -9.86 -4.52 -6.58
C PHE A 78 -8.37 -4.45 -6.84
N ALA A 79 -7.94 -4.89 -8.02
CA ALA A 79 -6.53 -4.97 -8.35
C ALA A 79 -6.25 -4.63 -9.82
N THR A 80 -5.01 -4.21 -10.09
CA THR A 80 -4.51 -3.97 -11.45
C THR A 80 -2.99 -4.06 -11.48
N THR A 81 -2.41 -4.21 -12.67
CA THR A 81 -0.97 -4.32 -12.93
C THR A 81 -0.55 -3.36 -14.05
N PHE A 82 0.75 -3.07 -14.15
CA PHE A 82 1.30 -2.12 -15.12
C PHE A 82 1.01 -2.48 -16.59
N ASP A 83 0.84 -3.78 -16.88
CA ASP A 83 0.58 -4.34 -18.21
C ASP A 83 -0.91 -4.60 -18.47
N SER A 84 -1.79 -4.32 -17.50
CA SER A 84 -3.23 -4.51 -17.63
C SER A 84 -3.95 -3.22 -18.00
N THR A 85 -4.87 -3.31 -18.95
CA THR A 85 -5.85 -2.24 -19.26
C THR A 85 -7.15 -2.38 -18.47
N ALA A 86 -7.32 -3.47 -17.71
CA ALA A 86 -8.51 -3.77 -16.94
C ALA A 86 -8.28 -3.59 -15.43
N ILE A 87 -9.38 -3.36 -14.72
CA ILE A 87 -9.46 -3.51 -13.27
C ILE A 87 -10.05 -4.88 -12.99
N PHE A 88 -9.41 -5.63 -12.11
CA PHE A 88 -9.86 -6.93 -11.70
C PHE A 88 -10.51 -6.86 -10.33
N SER A 89 -11.53 -7.69 -10.11
CA SER A 89 -12.21 -7.81 -8.83
C SER A 89 -12.35 -9.25 -8.38
N LYS A 90 -12.38 -9.44 -7.07
CA LYS A 90 -12.58 -10.75 -6.44
C LYS A 90 -13.33 -10.58 -5.13
N ASP A 91 -14.23 -11.53 -4.85
CA ASP A 91 -14.86 -11.64 -3.55
C ASP A 91 -13.88 -12.23 -2.53
N VAL A 92 -13.81 -11.59 -1.38
CA VAL A 92 -12.92 -11.91 -0.27
C VAL A 92 -13.64 -11.74 1.06
N THR A 93 -13.15 -12.45 2.08
CA THR A 93 -13.62 -12.25 3.44
C THR A 93 -13.25 -10.83 3.91
N THR A 94 -14.21 -10.16 4.54
CA THR A 94 -14.02 -8.85 5.16
C THR A 94 -12.82 -8.86 6.11
N GLY A 95 -11.88 -7.94 5.91
CA GLY A 95 -10.70 -7.78 6.76
C GLY A 95 -9.62 -8.87 6.60
N ALA A 96 -9.80 -9.87 5.75
CA ALA A 96 -8.81 -10.93 5.53
C ALA A 96 -7.68 -10.51 4.57
N GLY A 97 -7.94 -9.54 3.68
CA GLY A 97 -6.98 -9.04 2.70
C GLY A 97 -6.90 -9.94 1.47
N ALA A 98 -7.10 -9.39 0.29
CA ALA A 98 -6.67 -10.06 -0.94
C ALA A 98 -5.15 -9.95 -1.11
N SER A 99 -4.59 -10.88 -1.87
CA SER A 99 -3.21 -10.83 -2.32
C SER A 99 -3.13 -10.99 -3.84
N ILE A 100 -2.08 -10.41 -4.41
CA ILE A 100 -1.66 -10.60 -5.80
C ILE A 100 -0.26 -11.21 -5.82
N SER A 101 -0.05 -12.22 -6.67
CA SER A 101 1.16 -13.03 -6.68
C SER A 101 2.26 -12.51 -7.60
N ALA A 102 1.92 -11.64 -8.56
CA ALA A 102 2.83 -11.12 -9.56
C ALA A 102 2.55 -9.65 -9.86
N SER A 103 3.52 -8.98 -10.46
CA SER A 103 3.39 -7.60 -10.92
C SER A 103 2.84 -7.49 -12.34
N ASP A 104 2.41 -8.58 -12.97
CA ASP A 104 1.88 -8.61 -14.33
C ASP A 104 0.49 -9.28 -14.39
N SER A 105 -0.13 -9.25 -15.55
CA SER A 105 -1.49 -9.77 -15.80
C SER A 105 -1.69 -11.24 -15.44
N SER A 106 -0.62 -12.03 -15.24
CA SER A 106 -0.72 -13.41 -14.75
C SER A 106 -1.21 -13.50 -13.29
N ALA A 107 -1.16 -12.39 -12.54
CA ALA A 107 -1.61 -12.32 -11.15
C ALA A 107 -3.12 -12.56 -10.95
N PHE A 108 -3.92 -12.52 -12.02
CA PHE A 108 -5.38 -12.45 -11.96
C PHE A 108 -6.10 -13.78 -12.22
N GLY A 109 -5.42 -14.92 -12.03
CA GLY A 109 -6.07 -16.22 -12.02
C GLY A 109 -7.23 -16.28 -11.00
N GLY A 110 -8.46 -16.46 -11.49
CA GLY A 110 -9.66 -16.50 -10.64
C GLY A 110 -10.19 -15.13 -10.20
N TRP A 111 -9.78 -14.04 -10.85
CA TRP A 111 -10.37 -12.72 -10.72
C TRP A 111 -11.30 -12.41 -11.90
N THR A 112 -12.27 -11.53 -11.68
CA THR A 112 -13.20 -11.06 -12.70
C THR A 112 -12.72 -9.72 -13.25
N ALA A 113 -12.45 -9.66 -14.56
CA ALA A 113 -12.17 -8.41 -15.26
C ALA A 113 -13.44 -7.55 -15.37
N MET A 114 -13.30 -6.24 -15.15
CA MET A 114 -14.36 -5.23 -15.30
C MET A 114 -14.21 -4.43 -16.59
#